data_AF-A0A528U1D6-F1
#
_entry.id   AF-A0A528U1D6-F1
#
_cell.length_a   1.000
_cell.length_b   1.000
_cell.length_c   1.000
_cell.angle_alpha   90.00
_cell.angle_beta   90.00
_cell.angle_gamma   90.00
#
_symmetry.space_group_name_H-M   'P 1'
#
loop_
_entity.id
_entity.type
_entity.pdbx_description
1 polymer ?
#
loop_
_entity_poly.entity_id
_entity_poly.type
_entity_poly.pdbx_seq_one_letter_code
_entity_poly.pdbx_strand_id
1 'polypeptide(L)' 'MAAPEGRPDKEQQQDRVEALGFIICRLDELRQLAASQGLELVGSLLDVAFNESCDAIRRERSSARGEENPQ' A
#
# COMPACT_ATOMS: atom_id res chain seq x y z
N MET A 1 -22.51 1.62 29.85
CA MET A 1 -22.52 1.65 28.37
C MET A 1 -21.10 1.37 27.91
N ALA A 2 -20.82 0.14 27.48
CA ALA A 2 -19.53 -0.20 26.86
C ALA A 2 -19.61 0.19 25.38
N ALA A 3 -18.56 0.84 24.86
CA ALA A 3 -18.44 1.17 23.44
C ALA A 3 -18.40 -0.13 22.61
N PRO A 4 -18.98 -0.14 21.39
CA PRO A 4 -18.87 -1.32 20.54
C PRO A 4 -17.41 -1.51 20.12
N GLU A 5 -16.92 -2.71 20.42
CA GLU A 5 -15.58 -3.22 20.11
C GLU A 5 -15.36 -3.29 18.60
N GLY A 6 -14.15 -2.93 18.16
CA GLY A 6 -13.48 -3.36 16.92
C GLY A 6 -14.21 -3.10 15.60
N ARG A 7 -13.63 -2.26 14.72
CA ARG A 7 -13.95 -2.38 13.29
C ARG A 7 -13.63 -3.81 12.84
N PRO A 8 -14.49 -4.46 12.04
CA PRO A 8 -14.16 -5.77 11.50
C PRO A 8 -12.83 -5.68 10.73
N ASP A 9 -11.94 -6.63 10.97
CA ASP A 9 -10.57 -6.64 10.43
C ASP A 9 -10.54 -6.43 8.90
N LYS A 10 -11.60 -6.88 8.21
CA LYS A 10 -11.82 -6.69 6.77
C LYS A 10 -12.01 -5.23 6.34
N GLU A 11 -12.76 -4.42 7.09
CA GLU A 11 -12.93 -2.99 6.78
C GLU A 11 -11.61 -2.25 7.00
N GLN A 12 -10.91 -2.54 8.09
CA GLN A 12 -9.60 -1.93 8.36
C GLN A 12 -8.57 -2.36 7.30
N GLN A 13 -8.60 -3.60 6.86
CA GLN A 13 -7.76 -4.10 5.77
C GLN A 13 -8.08 -3.43 4.44
N GLN A 14 -9.37 -3.24 4.12
CA GLN A 14 -9.79 -2.53 2.92
C GLN A 14 -9.29 -1.07 2.93
N ASP A 15 -9.41 -0.38 4.07
CA ASP A 15 -8.87 0.97 4.27
C ASP A 15 -7.35 0.99 4.04
N ARG A 16 -6.61 -0.02 4.53
CA ARG A 16 -5.16 -0.17 4.30
C ARG A 16 -4.82 -0.37 2.83
N VAL A 17 -5.57 -1.20 2.11
CA VAL A 17 -5.36 -1.44 0.67
C VAL A 17 -5.60 -0.16 -0.13
N GLU A 18 -6.63 0.61 0.21
CA GLU A 18 -6.92 1.89 -0.43
C GLU A 18 -5.81 2.91 -0.16
N ALA A 19 -5.38 3.05 1.10
CA ALA A 19 -4.27 3.93 1.47
C ALA A 19 -2.96 3.56 0.76
N LEU A 20 -2.63 2.26 0.68
CA LEU A 20 -1.47 1.77 -0.06
C LEU A 20 -1.58 2.07 -1.56
N GLY A 21 -2.78 1.93 -2.14
CA GLY A 21 -3.04 2.31 -3.53
C GLY A 21 -2.74 3.79 -3.79
N PHE A 22 -3.22 4.67 -2.91
CA PHE A 22 -2.95 6.10 -2.99
C PHE A 22 -1.44 6.42 -2.90
N ILE A 23 -0.73 5.79 -1.97
CA ILE A 23 0.72 5.96 -1.79
C ILE A 23 1.48 5.53 -3.05
N ILE A 24 1.12 4.37 -3.64
CA ILE A 24 1.75 3.86 -4.86
C ILE A 24 1.58 4.86 -6.02
N CYS A 25 0.37 5.39 -6.22
CA CYS A 25 0.12 6.41 -7.24
C CYS A 25 1.01 7.65 -7.03
N ARG A 26 1.10 8.14 -5.80
CA ARG A 26 1.91 9.35 -5.52
C ARG A 26 3.41 9.09 -5.68
N LEU A 27 3.89 7.90 -5.33
CA LEU A 27 5.27 7.51 -5.56
C LEU A 27 5.58 7.47 -7.05
N ASP A 28 4.67 6.97 -7.90
CA ASP A 28 4.87 6.96 -9.35
C ASP A 28 5.00 8.38 -9.92
N GLU A 29 4.12 9.30 -9.51
CA GLU A 29 4.20 10.72 -9.90
C GLU A 29 5.55 11.34 -9.51
N LEU A 30 6.03 11.05 -8.29
CA LEU A 30 7.33 11.54 -7.82
C LEU A 30 8.50 10.93 -8.59
N ARG A 31 8.42 9.65 -8.98
CA ARG A 31 9.44 8.99 -9.81
C ARG A 31 9.54 9.66 -11.17
N GLN A 32 8.41 9.90 -11.82
CA GLN A 32 8.34 10.59 -13.10
C GLN A 32 8.90 12.02 -12.99
N LEU A 33 8.57 12.74 -11.91
CA LEU A 33 9.13 14.06 -11.65
C LEU A 33 10.64 14.02 -11.46
N ALA A 34 11.16 13.12 -10.62
CA ALA A 34 12.60 12.95 -10.41
C ALA A 34 13.34 12.63 -11.71
N ALA A 35 12.77 11.76 -12.56
CA ALA A 35 13.31 11.44 -13.87
C ALA A 35 13.36 12.67 -14.79
N SER A 36 12.28 13.46 -14.84
CA SER A 36 12.23 14.69 -15.66
C SER A 36 13.24 15.76 -15.24
N GLN A 37 13.69 15.73 -13.98
CA GLN A 37 14.63 16.68 -13.41
C GLN A 37 16.06 16.10 -13.31
N GLY A 38 16.30 14.87 -13.77
CA GLY A 38 17.61 14.22 -13.70
C GLY A 38 18.09 13.91 -12.28
N LEU A 39 17.17 13.73 -11.32
CA LEU A 39 17.51 13.50 -9.90
C LEU A 39 17.76 12.00 -9.64
N GLU A 40 18.87 11.46 -10.13
CA GLU A 40 19.15 10.01 -10.13
C GLU A 40 19.08 9.34 -8.75
N LEU A 41 19.69 9.94 -7.72
CA LEU A 41 19.68 9.39 -6.36
C LEU A 41 18.26 9.36 -5.79
N VAL A 42 17.49 10.44 -5.98
CA VAL A 42 16.11 10.53 -5.50
C VAL A 42 15.23 9.55 -6.27
N GLY A 43 15.38 9.46 -7.60
CA GLY A 43 14.70 8.48 -8.43
C GLY A 43 14.95 7.04 -7.94
N SER A 44 16.20 6.70 -7.63
CA SER A 44 16.56 5.38 -7.11
C SER A 44 15.89 5.06 -5.77
N LEU A 45 15.82 6.03 -4.86
CA LEU A 45 15.12 5.86 -3.58
C LEU A 45 13.61 5.71 -3.76
N LEU A 46 13.02 6.47 -4.69
CA LEU A 46 11.60 6.39 -5.00
C LEU A 46 11.24 5.07 -5.69
N ASP A 47 12.13 4.52 -6.53
CA ASP A 47 11.98 3.20 -7.15
C ASP A 47 11.90 2.09 -6.08
N VAL A 48 12.79 2.12 -5.09
CA VAL A 48 12.77 1.17 -3.96
C VAL A 48 11.47 1.30 -3.17
N ALA A 49 11.10 2.51 -2.76
CA ALA A 49 9.88 2.76 -1.99
C ALA A 49 8.61 2.32 -2.75
N PHE A 50 8.56 2.54 -4.07
CA PHE A 50 7.45 2.12 -4.91
C PHE A 50 7.34 0.60 -4.99
N ASN A 51 8.46 -0.09 -5.20
CA ASN A 51 8.49 -1.55 -5.27
C ASN A 51 8.08 -2.19 -3.94
N GLU A 52 8.60 -1.68 -2.82
CA GLU A 52 8.21 -2.14 -1.48
C GLU A 52 6.73 -1.91 -1.18
N SER A 53 6.18 -0.77 -1.61
CA SER A 53 4.75 -0.46 -1.48
C SER A 53 3.88 -1.40 -2.33
N CYS A 54 4.32 -1.72 -3.55
CA CYS A 54 3.67 -2.72 -4.39
C CYS A 54 3.71 -4.13 -3.76
N ASP A 55 4.80 -4.50 -3.09
CA ASP A 55 4.86 -5.74 -2.32
C ASP A 55 3.94 -5.70 -1.10
N ALA A 56 3.87 -4.57 -0.40
CA ALA A 56 3.00 -4.40 0.75
C ALA A 56 1.52 -4.59 0.37
N ILE A 57 1.05 -3.96 -0.70
CA ILE A 57 -0.35 -4.11 -1.14
C ILE A 57 -0.66 -5.53 -1.64
N ARG A 58 0.32 -6.20 -2.28
CA ARG A 58 0.20 -7.62 -2.66
C ARG A 58 0.01 -8.49 -1.43
N ARG A 59 0.87 -8.32 -0.42
CA ARG A 59 0.77 -9.06 0.85
C ARG A 59 -0.55 -8.80 1.56
N GLU A 60 -0.97 -7.55 1.66
CA GLU A 60 -2.23 -7.18 2.33
C GLU A 60 -3.43 -7.84 1.65
N ARG A 61 -3.48 -7.85 0.32
CA ARG A 61 -4.53 -8.53 -0.46
C ARG A 61 -4.49 -10.05 -0.34
N SER A 62 -3.30 -10.64 -0.25
CA SER A 62 -3.12 -12.09 -0.06
C SER A 62 -3.61 -12.54 1.33
N SER A 63 -3.35 -11.75 2.37
CA SER A 63 -3.87 -12.01 3.72
C SER A 63 -5.41 -12.00 3.74
N ALA A 64 -6.04 -11.09 3.01
CA ALA A 64 -7.51 -11.01 2.90
C ALA A 64 -8.14 -12.29 2.34
N ARG A 65 -7.48 -12.92 1.36
CA ARG A 65 -7.94 -14.18 0.73
C ARG A 65 -7.67 -15.41 1.58
N GLY A 66 -6.68 -15.38 2.47
CA GLY A 66 -6.33 -16.51 3.34
C GLY A 66 -7.36 -16.79 4.44
N GLU A 67 -8.12 -15.78 4.85
CA GLU A 67 -9.15 -15.90 5.90
C GLU A 67 -10.52 -16.39 5.38
N GLU A 68 -10.69 -16.58 4.07
CA GLU A 68 -11.93 -17.08 3.46
C GLU A 68 -12.01 -18.61 3.30
N ASN A 69 -11.10 -19.39 3.91
CA ASN A 69 -11.22 -20.84 3.91
C ASN A 69 -10.98 -21.48 5.30
N PRO A 70 -11.99 -21.48 6.19
CA PRO A 70 -12.12 -22.52 7.19
C PRO A 70 -12.82 -23.72 6.53
N GLN A 71 -12.04 -24.74 6.17
CA GLN A 71 -12.59 -26.10 6.10
C GLN A 71 -12.74 -26.67 7.51
#